data_AF-A0A932UPE7-F1
#
_entry.id   AF-A0A932UPE7-F1
#
_cell.length_a   1.000
_cell.length_b   1.000
_cell.length_c   1.000
_cell.angle_alpha   90.00
_cell.angle_beta   90.00
_cell.angle_gamma   90.00
#
_symmetry.space_group_name_H-M   'P 1'
#
loop_
_entity.id
_entity.type
_entity.pdbx_description
1 polymer ?
#
loop_
_entity_poly.entity_id
_entity_poly.type
_entity_poly.pdbx_seq_one_letter_code
_entity_poly.pdbx_strand_id
1 'polypeptide(L)'
;MNTGHLPDTTTITPIFYRGKLVAFAGNTAHKSDIGGPGYSADAAEVFEEGLRLPISKLYKAGELNEDVLDIIRANVRVPDLVLGDLHAQVASGHVCTERVLELLEEQDIDDLAGLGEAIKARAEGAMRQAIRLLPDGEYPFDVTGDGFDEPITIRVVIRVRGDDFEVDYAGTSPQSRRGINSVFNYTYAFTCYTVKCVLDPLTRKNEGSYRPLRVSAPEGCILNPRFPAAVNGRSMTGHFVSSAVLGALSQMLPDRVIADSGSCPGLRIACYGTGRDGRRFAQLLFPNGGMGARPHLDGLSCTGFPTNAGSAAVEVMEGAAPIVFWERQYLVDSGGPGRQRGGLGQRVVFEFASPEPVVISTTFDRIDHPAVGLFGGLPGAPSALLRNGVETLPGKGRATLDLGERLVVHYAGGGGYGPPAERDRALVADDLRNELISPEAARAIYRYEETRS
;
A
#
# COMPACT_ATOMS: atom_id res chain seq x y z
N MET A 1 9.66 15.24 5.11
CA MET A 1 9.19 14.04 5.86
C MET A 1 9.97 12.85 5.35
N ASN A 2 10.47 11.98 6.22
CA ASN A 2 11.35 10.87 5.84
C ASN A 2 10.62 9.77 5.03
N THR A 3 9.44 9.39 5.50
CA THR A 3 8.64 8.24 5.04
C THR A 3 7.48 8.69 4.14
N GLY A 4 7.00 9.90 4.39
CA GLY A 4 6.08 10.65 3.54
C GLY A 4 4.73 11.00 4.16
N HIS A 5 4.52 10.64 5.43
CA HIS A 5 3.43 11.11 6.28
C HIS A 5 3.88 11.06 7.74
N LEU A 6 3.03 11.53 8.66
CA LEU A 6 3.37 11.61 10.08
C LEU A 6 3.28 10.26 10.84
N PRO A 7 2.31 9.35 10.55
CA PRO A 7 2.23 8.09 11.29
C PRO A 7 3.47 7.18 11.20
N ASP A 8 4.13 7.12 10.05
CA ASP A 8 5.39 6.37 9.89
C ASP A 8 6.56 7.08 10.56
N THR A 9 6.97 6.59 11.73
CA THR A 9 8.13 7.12 12.47
C THR A 9 9.36 6.25 12.24
N THR A 10 10.48 6.90 11.92
CA THR A 10 11.78 6.24 11.74
C THR A 10 12.66 6.42 12.97
N THR A 11 13.22 5.33 13.48
CA THR A 11 14.33 5.38 14.44
C THR A 11 15.63 4.99 13.74
N ILE A 12 16.74 5.62 14.16
CA ILE A 12 18.07 5.39 13.62
C ILE A 12 19.04 5.22 14.79
N THR A 13 19.70 4.06 14.85
CA THR A 13 20.72 3.72 15.84
C THR A 13 22.11 3.76 15.18
N PRO A 14 23.02 4.66 15.59
CA PRO A 14 24.39 4.64 15.11
C PRO A 14 25.18 3.48 15.71
N ILE A 15 25.97 2.79 14.89
CA ILE A 15 26.78 1.64 15.30
C ILE A 15 28.25 2.04 15.33
N PHE A 16 28.87 1.93 16.49
CA PHE A 16 30.29 2.23 16.69
C PHE A 16 31.09 0.95 16.94
N TYR A 17 32.22 0.82 16.24
CA TYR A 17 33.20 -0.25 16.44
C TYR A 17 34.58 0.37 16.64
N ARG A 18 35.31 -0.03 17.70
CA ARG A 18 36.65 0.50 18.04
C ARG A 18 36.73 2.04 18.03
N GLY A 19 35.69 2.70 18.53
CA GLY A 19 35.59 4.17 18.60
C GLY A 19 35.25 4.89 17.29
N LYS A 20 34.95 4.17 16.21
CA LYS A 20 34.56 4.73 14.90
C LYS A 20 33.12 4.38 14.55
N LEU A 21 32.41 5.30 13.90
CA LEU A 21 31.09 5.04 13.33
C LEU A 21 31.26 4.16 12.08
N VAL A 22 30.65 2.98 12.08
CA VAL A 22 30.80 2.00 10.99
C VAL A 22 29.50 1.74 10.22
N ALA A 23 28.34 1.99 10.84
CA ALA A 23 27.03 1.79 10.21
C ALA A 23 25.91 2.56 10.93
N PHE A 24 24.72 2.56 10.33
CA PHE A 24 23.46 2.93 10.96
C PHE A 24 22.47 1.78 10.81
N ALA A 25 21.76 1.44 11.89
CA ALA A 25 20.57 0.61 11.84
C ALA A 25 19.33 1.51 11.83
N GLY A 26 18.53 1.45 10.78
CA GLY A 26 17.30 2.23 10.64
C GLY A 26 16.09 1.31 10.51
N ASN A 27 14.99 1.64 11.19
CA ASN A 27 13.71 1.00 10.97
C ASN A 27 12.58 2.03 11.01
N THR A 28 11.49 1.74 10.31
CA THR A 28 10.30 2.58 10.26
C THR A 28 9.08 1.75 10.61
N ALA A 29 8.24 2.26 11.49
CA ALA A 29 6.99 1.64 11.88
C ALA A 29 5.86 2.67 11.87
N HIS A 30 4.70 2.26 11.35
CA HIS A 30 3.48 3.04 11.39
C HIS A 30 2.93 3.05 12.81
N LYS A 31 2.71 4.23 13.39
CA LYS A 31 2.12 4.37 14.72
C LYS A 31 0.61 4.25 14.67
N SER A 32 0.04 3.62 15.69
CA SER A 32 -1.42 3.50 15.84
C SER A 32 -2.11 4.86 15.95
N ASP A 33 -1.39 5.89 16.42
CA ASP A 33 -1.87 7.25 16.54
C ASP A 33 -0.71 8.26 16.48
N ILE A 34 -0.96 9.42 15.89
CA ILE A 34 -0.02 10.56 15.85
C ILE A 34 -0.73 11.87 16.23
N GLY A 35 -1.89 11.80 16.89
CA GLY A 35 -2.75 12.95 17.12
C GLY A 35 -3.53 13.35 15.86
N GLY A 36 -3.75 14.66 15.64
CA GLY A 36 -4.46 15.17 14.47
C GLY A 36 -5.88 14.60 14.32
N PRO A 37 -6.43 14.39 13.12
CA PRO A 37 -7.69 13.70 12.90
C PRO A 37 -7.59 12.16 12.97
N GLY A 38 -6.42 11.60 13.29
CA GLY A 38 -6.14 10.17 13.09
C GLY A 38 -5.71 9.87 11.65
N TYR A 39 -5.84 8.61 11.20
CA TYR A 39 -5.60 8.22 9.81
C TYR A 39 -6.81 8.63 8.96
N SER A 40 -6.69 9.77 8.30
CA SER A 40 -7.72 10.44 7.51
C SER A 40 -7.05 11.28 6.41
N ALA A 41 -7.79 11.53 5.33
CA ALA A 41 -7.37 12.47 4.29
C ALA A 41 -8.14 13.80 4.29
N ASP A 42 -8.90 14.10 5.35
CA ASP A 42 -9.69 15.33 5.42
C ASP A 42 -8.85 16.60 5.57
N ALA A 43 -7.63 16.47 6.15
CA ALA A 43 -6.75 17.59 6.43
C ALA A 43 -6.40 18.39 5.17
N ALA A 44 -6.35 19.72 5.29
CA ALA A 44 -5.91 20.59 4.19
C ALA A 44 -4.39 20.80 4.22
N GLU A 45 -3.83 20.94 5.42
CA GLU A 45 -2.40 21.13 5.65
C GLU A 45 -1.82 20.05 6.56
N VAL A 46 -0.53 19.75 6.39
CA VAL A 46 0.19 18.77 7.22
C VAL A 46 0.16 19.12 8.73
N PHE A 47 -0.02 20.39 9.08
CA PHE A 47 -0.12 20.83 10.47
C PHE A 47 -1.37 20.31 11.18
N GLU A 48 -2.42 20.01 10.41
CA GLU A 48 -3.65 19.42 10.93
C GLU A 48 -3.49 17.91 11.17
N GLU A 49 -2.51 17.27 10.53
CA GLU A 49 -2.34 15.81 10.51
C GLU A 49 -1.76 15.22 11.79
N GLY A 50 -1.35 16.06 12.74
CA GLY A 50 -0.90 15.66 14.07
C GLY A 50 0.56 16.01 14.37
N LEU A 51 1.18 15.20 15.22
CA LEU A 51 2.49 15.44 15.79
C LEU A 51 3.58 15.31 14.71
N ARG A 52 4.15 16.45 14.34
CA ARG A 52 5.31 16.52 13.44
C ARG A 52 6.60 16.60 14.24
N LEU A 53 7.24 15.45 14.44
CA LEU A 53 8.52 15.35 15.13
C LEU A 53 9.69 15.80 14.22
N PRO A 54 10.49 16.81 14.62
CA PRO A 54 11.77 17.07 13.97
C PRO A 54 12.77 15.96 14.31
N ILE A 55 13.89 15.89 13.56
CA ILE A 55 14.98 14.96 13.88
C ILE A 55 15.46 15.26 15.30
N SER A 56 15.21 14.30 16.20
CA SER A 56 15.41 14.46 17.64
C SER A 56 16.10 13.22 18.20
N LYS A 57 16.91 13.40 19.25
CA LYS A 57 17.52 12.29 19.97
C LYS A 57 16.52 11.73 20.98
N LEU A 58 16.04 10.50 20.75
CA LEU A 58 15.24 9.75 21.72
C LEU A 58 16.10 9.28 22.91
N TYR A 59 17.37 8.95 22.66
CA TYR A 59 18.36 8.63 23.69
C TYR A 59 19.57 9.55 23.55
N LYS A 60 20.13 10.00 24.68
CA LYS A 60 21.35 10.82 24.75
C LYS A 60 22.33 10.12 25.69
N ALA A 61 23.46 9.65 25.15
CA ALA A 61 24.48 8.93 25.92
C ALA A 61 23.94 7.70 26.69
N GLY A 62 23.01 6.96 26.07
CA GLY A 62 22.37 5.78 26.68
C GLY A 62 21.14 6.09 27.54
N GLU A 63 20.95 7.35 27.93
CA GLU A 63 19.81 7.77 28.74
C GLU A 63 18.61 8.18 27.88
N LEU A 64 17.41 7.76 28.28
CA LEU A 64 16.17 8.13 27.61
C LEU A 64 15.91 9.64 27.76
N ASN A 65 15.49 10.28 26.68
CA ASN A 65 15.12 11.69 26.67
C ASN A 65 13.63 11.85 27.01
N GLU A 66 13.33 11.96 28.31
CA GLU A 66 11.96 12.05 28.84
C GLU A 66 11.15 13.20 28.22
N ASP A 67 11.77 14.36 27.94
CA ASP A 67 11.07 15.49 27.31
C ASP A 67 10.45 15.11 25.95
N VAL A 68 11.16 14.30 25.16
CA VAL A 68 10.66 13.85 23.85
C VAL A 68 9.53 12.84 24.05
N LEU A 69 9.67 11.96 25.04
CA LEU A 69 8.66 10.96 25.37
C LEU A 69 7.36 11.62 25.83
N ASP A 70 7.46 12.65 26.68
CA ASP A 70 6.31 13.39 27.22
C ASP A 70 5.61 14.22 26.15
N ILE A 71 6.35 14.84 25.22
CA ILE A 71 5.76 15.49 24.05
C ILE A 71 4.96 14.47 23.23
N ILE A 72 5.50 13.28 22.97
CA ILE A 72 4.78 12.25 22.21
C ILE A 72 3.53 11.81 22.97
N ARG A 73 3.68 11.45 24.25
CA ARG A 73 2.60 10.98 25.12
C ARG A 73 1.44 11.98 25.19
N ALA A 74 1.74 13.26 25.30
CA ALA A 74 0.73 14.32 25.40
C ALA A 74 -0.08 14.54 24.11
N ASN A 75 0.44 14.09 22.95
CA ASN A 75 -0.15 14.38 21.64
C ASN A 75 -0.81 13.18 20.97
N VAL A 76 -0.91 12.03 21.66
CA VAL A 76 -1.50 10.80 21.11
C VAL A 76 -2.62 10.24 21.98
N ARG A 77 -3.57 9.54 21.36
CA ARG A 77 -4.75 8.94 21.99
C ARG A 77 -4.46 7.64 22.73
N VAL A 78 -3.47 6.89 22.26
CA VAL A 78 -3.09 5.55 22.75
C VAL A 78 -1.59 5.52 23.09
N PRO A 79 -1.15 6.29 24.11
CA PRO A 79 0.27 6.49 24.37
C PRO A 79 1.03 5.19 24.64
N ASP A 80 0.46 4.26 25.40
CA ASP A 80 1.14 3.00 25.73
C ASP A 80 1.47 2.17 24.48
N LEU A 81 0.60 2.16 23.48
CA LEU A 81 0.86 1.49 22.19
C LEU A 81 1.95 2.21 21.40
N VAL A 82 1.84 3.54 21.27
CA VAL A 82 2.81 4.35 20.51
C VAL A 82 4.21 4.26 21.10
N LEU A 83 4.32 4.34 22.44
CA LEU A 83 5.60 4.23 23.15
C LEU A 83 6.12 2.78 23.10
N GLY A 84 5.25 1.79 23.25
CA GLY A 84 5.61 0.37 23.06
C GLY A 84 6.25 0.11 21.70
N ASP A 85 5.66 0.66 20.62
CA ASP A 85 6.24 0.57 19.28
C ASP A 85 7.61 1.25 19.19
N LEU A 86 7.79 2.43 19.81
CA LEU A 86 9.09 3.12 19.82
C LEU A 86 10.17 2.30 20.54
N HIS A 87 9.82 1.69 21.68
CA HIS A 87 10.73 0.79 22.40
C HIS A 87 11.08 -0.43 21.56
N ALA A 88 10.12 -1.05 20.88
CA ALA A 88 10.38 -2.16 19.96
C ALA A 88 11.31 -1.76 18.81
N GLN A 89 11.11 -0.57 18.24
CA GLN A 89 11.99 -0.03 17.21
C GLN A 89 13.43 0.17 17.73
N VAL A 90 13.61 0.69 18.95
CA VAL A 90 14.94 0.85 19.56
C VAL A 90 15.60 -0.50 19.83
N ALA A 91 14.85 -1.45 20.40
CA ALA A 91 15.33 -2.81 20.66
C ALA A 91 15.82 -3.51 19.38
N SER A 92 15.11 -3.35 18.25
CA SER A 92 15.56 -3.89 16.97
C SER A 92 16.88 -3.27 16.50
N GLY A 93 17.12 -1.99 16.79
CA GLY A 93 18.39 -1.32 16.51
C GLY A 93 19.55 -1.88 17.33
N HIS A 94 19.32 -2.24 18.60
CA HIS A 94 20.34 -2.92 19.42
C HIS A 94 20.68 -4.30 18.88
N VAL A 95 19.68 -5.12 18.50
CA VAL A 95 19.94 -6.44 17.89
C VAL A 95 20.74 -6.30 16.59
N CYS A 96 20.41 -5.33 15.72
CA CYS A 96 21.20 -5.06 14.53
C CYS A 96 22.64 -4.63 14.86
N THR A 97 22.83 -3.87 15.95
CA THR A 97 24.14 -3.44 16.42
C THR A 97 24.99 -4.66 16.79
N GLU A 98 24.46 -5.55 17.64
CA GLU A 98 25.13 -6.79 18.04
C GLU A 98 25.55 -7.62 16.82
N ARG A 99 24.65 -7.85 15.86
CA ARG A 99 24.94 -8.65 14.66
C ARG A 99 25.99 -8.02 13.75
N VAL A 100 26.03 -6.69 13.65
CA VAL A 100 27.07 -6.01 12.88
C VAL A 100 28.43 -6.14 13.57
N LEU A 101 28.48 -5.99 14.90
CA LEU A 101 29.73 -6.14 15.65
C LEU A 101 30.26 -7.57 15.58
N GLU A 102 29.40 -8.58 15.74
CA GLU A 102 29.74 -9.99 15.54
C GLU A 102 30.34 -10.23 14.14
N LEU A 103 29.71 -9.69 13.09
CA LEU A 103 30.21 -9.82 11.72
C LEU A 103 31.61 -9.18 11.55
N LEU A 104 31.82 -7.98 12.09
CA LEU A 104 33.11 -7.29 11.98
C LEU A 104 34.22 -8.05 12.70
N GLU A 105 33.91 -8.63 13.87
CA GLU A 105 34.85 -9.44 14.65
C GLU A 105 35.16 -10.79 13.99
N GLU A 106 34.14 -11.52 13.53
CA GLU A 106 34.31 -12.82 12.88
C GLU A 106 35.09 -12.74 11.57
N GLN A 107 34.92 -11.64 10.82
CA GLN A 107 35.58 -11.43 9.53
C GLN A 107 36.91 -10.67 9.64
N ASP A 108 37.27 -10.21 10.84
CA ASP A 108 38.46 -9.37 11.11
C ASP A 108 38.58 -8.16 10.17
N ILE A 109 37.50 -7.38 10.09
CA ILE A 109 37.43 -6.14 9.28
C ILE A 109 37.07 -4.93 10.15
N ASP A 110 37.57 -3.76 9.76
CA ASP A 110 37.37 -2.52 10.54
C ASP A 110 36.05 -1.79 10.23
N ASP A 111 35.46 -2.01 9.06
CA ASP A 111 34.20 -1.40 8.63
C ASP A 111 33.47 -2.20 7.54
N LEU A 112 32.28 -1.74 7.14
CA LEU A 112 31.44 -2.35 6.10
C LEU A 112 31.52 -1.63 4.75
N ALA A 113 32.36 -0.60 4.59
CA ALA A 113 32.30 0.30 3.42
C ALA A 113 32.62 -0.45 2.12
N GLY A 114 33.71 -1.23 2.12
CA GLY A 114 34.12 -2.03 0.96
C GLY A 114 33.08 -3.09 0.57
N LEU A 115 32.52 -3.79 1.56
CA LEU A 115 31.46 -4.78 1.36
C LEU A 115 30.17 -4.13 0.82
N GLY A 116 29.81 -2.97 1.37
CA GLY A 116 28.67 -2.18 0.95
C GLY A 116 28.77 -1.75 -0.50
N GLU A 117 29.90 -1.21 -0.93
CA GLU A 117 30.11 -0.84 -2.34
C GLU A 117 30.09 -2.05 -3.27
N ALA A 118 30.69 -3.19 -2.88
CA ALA A 118 30.65 -4.40 -3.69
C ALA A 118 29.21 -4.93 -3.89
N ILE A 119 28.40 -4.96 -2.83
CA ILE A 119 27.00 -5.38 -2.89
C ILE A 119 26.14 -4.41 -3.72
N LYS A 120 26.39 -3.10 -3.59
CA LYS A 120 25.72 -2.08 -4.40
C LYS A 120 26.11 -2.17 -5.88
N ALA A 121 27.39 -2.32 -6.20
CA ALA A 121 27.87 -2.46 -7.57
C ALA A 121 27.27 -3.71 -8.25
N ARG A 122 27.16 -4.83 -7.53
CA ARG A 122 26.51 -6.04 -8.05
C ARG A 122 25.04 -5.81 -8.38
N ALA A 123 24.31 -5.12 -7.49
CA ALA A 123 22.90 -4.83 -7.69
C ALA A 123 22.66 -3.83 -8.82
N GLU A 124 23.55 -2.83 -8.97
CA GLU A 124 23.53 -1.91 -10.10
C GLU A 124 23.78 -2.62 -11.43
N GLY A 125 24.80 -3.49 -11.48
CA GLY A 125 25.11 -4.28 -12.67
C GLY A 125 23.94 -5.17 -13.10
N ALA A 126 23.28 -5.84 -12.14
CA ALA A 126 22.11 -6.67 -12.41
C ALA A 126 20.94 -5.85 -13.00
N MET A 127 20.63 -4.70 -12.40
CA MET A 127 19.56 -3.83 -12.91
C MET A 127 19.88 -3.28 -14.30
N ARG A 128 21.10 -2.77 -14.53
CA ARG A 128 21.52 -2.29 -15.86
C ARG A 128 21.46 -3.38 -16.92
N GLN A 129 21.86 -4.60 -16.57
CA GLN A 129 21.74 -5.74 -17.48
C GLN A 129 20.27 -6.04 -17.81
N ALA A 130 19.36 -5.99 -16.84
CA ALA A 130 17.94 -6.18 -17.08
C ALA A 130 17.36 -5.07 -17.99
N ILE A 131 17.77 -3.81 -17.80
CA ILE A 131 17.35 -2.68 -18.63
C ILE A 131 17.82 -2.86 -20.09
N ARG A 132 19.06 -3.31 -20.33
CA ARG A 132 19.60 -3.52 -21.69
C ARG A 132 18.84 -4.55 -22.52
N LEU A 133 18.07 -5.42 -21.88
CA LEU A 133 17.24 -6.42 -22.56
C LEU A 133 15.88 -5.87 -22.99
N LEU A 134 15.53 -4.67 -22.55
CA LEU A 134 14.29 -4.01 -22.92
C LEU A 134 14.41 -3.36 -24.31
N PRO A 135 13.31 -3.31 -25.07
CA PRO A 135 13.27 -2.53 -26.29
C PRO A 135 13.35 -1.02 -25.97
N ASP A 136 14.28 -0.33 -26.63
CA ASP A 136 14.35 1.13 -26.60
C ASP A 136 13.03 1.75 -27.10
N GLY A 137 12.58 2.82 -26.45
CA GLY A 137 11.32 3.47 -26.79
C GLY A 137 10.75 4.35 -25.70
N GLU A 138 9.55 4.87 -25.97
CA GLU A 138 8.74 5.63 -25.01
C GLU A 138 7.39 4.93 -24.82
N TYR A 139 7.01 4.71 -23.57
CA TYR A 139 5.86 3.90 -23.20
C TYR A 139 4.95 4.70 -22.26
N PRO A 140 3.97 5.44 -22.81
CA PRO A 140 3.05 6.24 -22.03
C PRO A 140 1.92 5.38 -21.44
N PHE A 141 1.48 5.69 -20.23
CA PHE A 141 0.30 5.09 -19.63
C PHE A 141 -0.36 6.04 -18.63
N ASP A 142 -1.68 6.03 -18.59
CA ASP A 142 -2.47 6.84 -17.67
C ASP A 142 -3.33 5.90 -16.80
N VAL A 143 -3.40 6.18 -15.50
CA VAL A 143 -4.36 5.55 -14.58
C VAL A 143 -5.17 6.62 -13.88
N THR A 144 -6.48 6.40 -13.79
CA THR A 144 -7.41 7.30 -13.10
C THR A 144 -7.87 6.65 -11.81
N GLY A 145 -7.82 7.42 -10.71
CA GLY A 145 -8.43 7.08 -9.43
C GLY A 145 -9.53 8.06 -9.08
N ASP A 146 -10.35 7.71 -8.11
CA ASP A 146 -11.54 8.51 -7.73
C ASP A 146 -11.15 9.89 -7.17
N GLY A 147 -9.94 10.01 -6.58
CA GLY A 147 -9.49 11.22 -5.91
C GLY A 147 -10.31 11.53 -4.65
N PHE A 148 -10.21 12.76 -4.11
CA PHE A 148 -10.96 13.14 -2.89
C PHE A 148 -12.28 13.82 -3.24
N ASP A 149 -12.21 14.97 -3.91
CA ASP A 149 -13.38 15.72 -4.38
C ASP A 149 -13.64 15.47 -5.88
N GLU A 150 -12.57 15.19 -6.64
CA GLU A 150 -12.59 15.00 -8.10
C GLU A 150 -11.59 13.90 -8.51
N PRO A 151 -11.83 13.20 -9.63
CA PRO A 151 -10.93 12.17 -10.13
C PRO A 151 -9.52 12.69 -10.37
N ILE A 152 -8.53 11.85 -10.06
CA ILE A 152 -7.11 12.15 -10.28
C ILE A 152 -6.58 11.26 -11.39
N THR A 153 -5.73 11.81 -12.26
CA THR A 153 -5.02 11.06 -13.28
C THR A 153 -3.53 11.08 -13.00
N ILE A 154 -2.95 9.89 -12.86
CA ILE A 154 -1.50 9.69 -12.84
C ILE A 154 -1.08 9.30 -14.24
N ARG A 155 -0.30 10.19 -14.85
CA ARG A 155 0.33 9.97 -16.16
C ARG A 155 1.77 9.57 -15.95
N VAL A 156 2.21 8.54 -16.64
CA VAL A 156 3.62 8.13 -16.66
C VAL A 156 4.09 7.95 -18.10
N VAL A 157 5.33 8.34 -18.38
CA VAL A 157 6.06 7.95 -19.59
C VAL A 157 7.34 7.28 -19.15
N ILE A 158 7.50 6.00 -19.50
CA ILE A 158 8.78 5.29 -19.33
C ILE A 158 9.59 5.44 -20.60
N ARG A 159 10.83 5.90 -20.50
CA ARG A 159 11.78 6.00 -21.62
C ARG A 159 12.95 5.08 -21.38
N VAL A 160 13.25 4.23 -22.36
CA VAL A 160 14.38 3.29 -22.33
C VAL A 160 15.33 3.62 -23.46
N ARG A 161 16.62 3.77 -23.14
CA ARG A 161 17.70 3.98 -24.11
C ARG A 161 18.96 3.24 -23.65
N GLY A 162 19.25 2.08 -24.23
CA GLY A 162 20.40 1.27 -23.85
C GLY A 162 20.30 0.78 -22.40
N ASP A 163 21.05 1.39 -21.47
CA ASP A 163 20.98 1.08 -20.03
C ASP A 163 20.50 2.24 -19.15
N ASP A 164 19.97 3.29 -19.78
CA ASP A 164 19.24 4.38 -19.12
C ASP A 164 17.74 4.06 -19.06
N PHE A 165 17.14 4.23 -17.88
CA PHE A 165 15.72 4.03 -17.62
C PHE A 165 15.14 5.26 -16.92
N GLU A 166 14.29 6.02 -17.63
CA GLU A 166 13.66 7.23 -17.13
C GLU A 166 12.15 7.01 -16.93
N VAL A 167 11.62 7.51 -15.82
CA VAL A 167 10.20 7.51 -15.50
C VAL A 167 9.75 8.94 -15.21
N ASP A 168 8.92 9.48 -16.10
CA ASP A 168 8.48 10.87 -16.05
C ASP A 168 6.97 10.96 -15.80
N TYR A 169 6.59 11.69 -14.75
CA TYR A 169 5.20 11.91 -14.34
C TYR A 169 4.61 13.24 -14.84
N ALA A 170 5.24 13.89 -15.83
CA ALA A 170 4.71 15.09 -16.45
C ALA A 170 3.27 14.90 -16.97
N GLY A 171 2.38 15.85 -16.63
CA GLY A 171 0.95 15.79 -16.97
C GLY A 171 0.06 15.09 -15.95
N THR A 172 0.63 14.57 -14.85
CA THR A 172 -0.14 14.11 -13.68
C THR A 172 -0.94 15.26 -13.05
N SER A 173 -2.13 14.94 -12.51
CA SER A 173 -3.04 15.90 -11.86
C SER A 173 -2.34 16.81 -10.83
N PRO A 174 -2.82 18.06 -10.65
CA PRO A 174 -2.31 18.97 -9.62
C PRO A 174 -2.51 18.38 -8.22
N GLN A 175 -1.73 18.85 -7.24
CA GLN A 175 -1.90 18.46 -5.85
C GLN A 175 -3.33 18.73 -5.36
N SER A 176 -3.86 17.81 -4.57
CA SER A 176 -5.15 17.95 -3.90
C SER A 176 -5.08 18.95 -2.76
N ARG A 177 -6.21 19.58 -2.47
CA ARG A 177 -6.42 20.41 -1.28
C ARG A 177 -6.66 19.58 -0.01
N ARG A 178 -6.57 18.26 -0.12
CA ARG A 178 -6.86 17.27 0.91
C ARG A 178 -5.67 16.32 1.08
N GLY A 179 -5.68 15.53 2.15
CA GLY A 179 -4.56 14.67 2.59
C GLY A 179 -4.22 13.47 1.72
N ILE A 180 -4.64 13.44 0.44
CA ILE A 180 -4.35 12.35 -0.50
C ILE A 180 -3.03 12.52 -1.26
N ASN A 181 -2.31 13.61 -1.06
CA ASN A 181 -1.08 13.90 -1.80
C ASN A 181 0.04 12.90 -1.46
N SER A 182 0.82 12.52 -2.46
CA SER A 182 2.00 11.65 -2.33
C SER A 182 3.27 12.47 -2.49
N VAL A 183 4.06 12.57 -1.43
CA VAL A 183 5.39 13.19 -1.49
C VAL A 183 6.32 12.44 -2.46
N PHE A 184 7.24 13.18 -3.08
CA PHE A 184 8.08 12.64 -4.15
C PHE A 184 8.94 11.44 -3.74
N ASN A 185 9.46 11.39 -2.52
CA ASN A 185 10.22 10.22 -2.03
C ASN A 185 9.36 8.95 -1.99
N TYR A 186 8.05 9.06 -1.70
CA TYR A 186 7.13 7.93 -1.75
C TYR A 186 6.82 7.53 -3.20
N THR A 187 6.61 8.51 -4.09
CA THR A 187 6.48 8.29 -5.55
C THR A 187 7.71 7.57 -6.12
N TYR A 188 8.91 8.05 -5.81
CA TYR A 188 10.19 7.43 -6.19
C TYR A 188 10.28 5.98 -5.68
N ALA A 189 9.94 5.74 -4.41
CA ALA A 189 10.01 4.42 -3.82
C ALA A 189 9.07 3.41 -4.50
N PHE A 190 7.81 3.79 -4.78
CA PHE A 190 6.85 2.90 -5.47
C PHE A 190 7.18 2.71 -6.96
N THR A 191 7.80 3.70 -7.60
CA THR A 191 8.36 3.56 -8.95
C THR A 191 9.46 2.50 -8.95
N CYS A 192 10.47 2.68 -8.10
CA CYS A 192 11.62 1.77 -8.00
C CYS A 192 11.21 0.35 -7.58
N TYR A 193 10.29 0.24 -6.63
CA TYR A 193 9.69 -1.04 -6.22
C TYR A 193 9.09 -1.78 -7.41
N THR A 194 8.24 -1.09 -8.18
CA THR A 194 7.51 -1.71 -9.29
C THR A 194 8.46 -2.15 -10.40
N VAL A 195 9.39 -1.28 -10.80
CA VAL A 195 10.43 -1.60 -11.79
C VAL A 195 11.26 -2.79 -11.32
N LYS A 196 11.69 -2.82 -10.06
CA LYS A 196 12.47 -3.93 -9.50
C LYS A 196 11.70 -5.25 -9.54
N CYS A 197 10.42 -5.25 -9.15
CA CYS A 197 9.59 -6.45 -9.18
C CYS A 197 9.48 -7.07 -10.57
N VAL A 198 9.45 -6.26 -11.62
CA VAL A 198 9.30 -6.74 -13.01
C VAL A 198 10.64 -7.11 -13.65
N LEU A 199 11.67 -6.26 -13.47
CA LEU A 199 12.93 -6.40 -14.18
C LEU A 199 13.94 -7.33 -13.48
N ASP A 200 14.01 -7.25 -12.16
CA ASP A 200 15.00 -7.98 -11.37
C ASP A 200 14.40 -8.35 -10.00
N PRO A 201 13.52 -9.35 -9.90
CA PRO A 201 12.89 -9.69 -8.61
C PRO A 201 13.83 -10.41 -7.64
N LEU A 202 14.93 -11.01 -8.12
CA LEU A 202 15.74 -11.95 -7.35
C LEU A 202 16.97 -11.32 -6.67
N THR A 203 17.56 -10.28 -7.27
CA THR A 203 18.73 -9.63 -6.65
C THR A 203 18.32 -8.94 -5.35
N ARG A 204 19.12 -9.09 -4.29
CA ARG A 204 18.85 -8.44 -3.00
C ARG A 204 18.79 -6.92 -3.16
N LYS A 205 17.73 -6.32 -2.59
CA LYS A 205 17.43 -4.90 -2.70
C LYS A 205 18.46 -4.07 -1.94
N ASN A 206 19.06 -3.10 -2.61
CA ASN A 206 19.87 -2.03 -2.02
C ASN A 206 19.91 -0.83 -2.98
N GLU A 207 20.56 0.26 -2.58
CA GLU A 207 20.67 1.50 -3.37
C GLU A 207 21.16 1.27 -4.81
N GLY A 208 22.07 0.32 -5.02
CA GLY A 208 22.61 -0.01 -6.33
C GLY A 208 21.52 -0.42 -7.34
N SER A 209 20.47 -1.10 -6.90
CA SER A 209 19.33 -1.47 -7.76
C SER A 209 18.57 -0.27 -8.32
N TYR A 210 18.72 0.92 -7.72
CA TYR A 210 17.94 2.10 -8.08
C TYR A 210 18.77 3.18 -8.77
N ARG A 211 20.11 3.12 -8.66
CA ARG A 211 21.03 4.06 -9.34
C ARG A 211 20.80 4.20 -10.85
N PRO A 212 20.41 3.14 -11.61
CA PRO A 212 20.12 3.27 -13.04
C PRO A 212 18.78 3.94 -13.36
N LEU A 213 17.92 4.13 -12.36
CA LEU A 213 16.56 4.62 -12.54
C LEU A 213 16.52 6.13 -12.29
N ARG A 214 16.04 6.90 -13.29
CA ARG A 214 15.76 8.33 -13.15
C ARG A 214 14.26 8.50 -13.04
N VAL A 215 13.80 9.19 -11.99
CA VAL A 215 12.37 9.43 -11.77
C VAL A 215 12.15 10.93 -11.63
N SER A 216 11.13 11.48 -12.27
CA SER A 216 10.77 12.90 -12.20
C SER A 216 9.27 13.10 -12.07
N ALA A 217 8.86 14.07 -11.26
CA ALA A 217 7.47 14.52 -11.15
C ALA A 217 7.43 16.05 -10.96
N PRO A 218 6.57 16.79 -11.69
CA PRO A 218 6.49 18.25 -11.55
C PRO A 218 6.15 18.68 -10.13
N GLU A 219 6.88 19.65 -9.58
CA GLU A 219 6.57 20.21 -8.27
C GLU A 219 5.21 20.93 -8.28
N GLY A 220 4.32 20.52 -7.38
CA GLY A 220 2.93 20.98 -7.31
C GLY A 220 1.91 20.01 -7.92
N CYS A 221 2.36 18.87 -8.48
CA CYS A 221 1.45 17.76 -8.82
C CYS A 221 1.18 16.88 -7.60
N ILE A 222 0.16 16.03 -7.68
CA ILE A 222 -0.26 15.14 -6.58
C ILE A 222 0.83 14.12 -6.18
N LEU A 223 1.82 13.88 -7.03
CA LEU A 223 2.97 12.99 -6.79
C LEU A 223 4.24 13.72 -6.33
N ASN A 224 4.20 15.06 -6.25
CA ASN A 224 5.27 15.91 -5.75
C ASN A 224 4.69 17.24 -5.22
N PRO A 225 3.86 17.19 -4.16
CA PRO A 225 3.16 18.36 -3.62
C PRO A 225 4.12 19.34 -2.94
N ARG A 226 3.75 20.62 -2.93
CA ARG A 226 4.45 21.66 -2.19
C ARG A 226 4.04 21.66 -0.73
N PHE A 227 5.00 21.83 0.17
CA PHE A 227 4.73 22.12 1.57
C PHE A 227 3.89 23.42 1.68
N PRO A 228 2.85 23.50 2.53
CA PRO A 228 2.49 22.58 3.63
C PRO A 228 1.35 21.58 3.31
N ALA A 229 1.23 21.08 2.07
CA ALA A 229 0.16 20.15 1.71
C ALA A 229 0.06 18.93 2.65
N ALA A 230 -1.18 18.55 2.96
CA ALA A 230 -1.53 17.33 3.69
C ALA A 230 -1.21 16.05 2.89
N VAL A 231 -0.69 15.03 3.56
CA VAL A 231 -0.12 13.79 2.97
C VAL A 231 -0.40 12.52 3.78
N ASN A 232 -1.24 12.57 4.81
CA ASN A 232 -1.52 11.44 5.71
C ASN A 232 -2.05 10.22 4.95
N GLY A 233 -2.96 10.48 4.01
CA GLY A 233 -3.52 9.51 3.06
C GLY A 233 -2.66 9.27 1.82
N ARG A 234 -1.35 9.58 1.82
CA ARG A 234 -0.47 9.45 0.63
C ARG A 234 -0.57 8.12 -0.11
N SER A 235 -0.85 7.03 0.61
CA SER A 235 -0.94 5.69 0.01
C SER A 235 -2.11 5.55 -0.95
N MET A 236 -3.17 6.37 -0.82
CA MET A 236 -4.28 6.40 -1.75
C MET A 236 -3.86 6.81 -3.16
N THR A 237 -2.94 7.77 -3.27
CA THR A 237 -2.40 8.18 -4.57
C THR A 237 -1.13 7.41 -4.92
N GLY A 238 -0.22 7.26 -3.97
CA GLY A 238 1.10 6.70 -4.26
C GLY A 238 1.09 5.20 -4.58
N HIS A 239 0.04 4.45 -4.22
CA HIS A 239 -0.10 3.06 -4.69
C HIS A 239 -0.40 2.99 -6.20
N PHE A 240 -1.21 3.91 -6.75
CA PHE A 240 -1.50 3.98 -8.18
C PHE A 240 -0.26 4.21 -9.05
N VAL A 241 0.84 4.72 -8.48
CA VAL A 241 2.15 4.75 -9.15
C VAL A 241 2.54 3.36 -9.65
N SER A 242 2.26 2.32 -8.87
CA SER A 242 2.54 0.93 -9.28
C SER A 242 1.67 0.51 -10.45
N SER A 243 0.37 0.84 -10.43
CA SER A 243 -0.55 0.57 -11.54
C SER A 243 -0.13 1.29 -12.82
N ALA A 244 0.26 2.57 -12.73
CA ALA A 244 0.72 3.36 -13.86
C ALA A 244 2.00 2.76 -14.48
N VAL A 245 2.99 2.45 -13.65
CA VAL A 245 4.28 1.89 -14.09
C VAL A 245 4.09 0.48 -14.68
N LEU A 246 3.25 -0.36 -14.06
CA LEU A 246 2.90 -1.68 -14.63
C LEU A 246 2.20 -1.56 -15.97
N GLY A 247 1.27 -0.60 -16.11
CA GLY A 247 0.59 -0.33 -17.37
C GLY A 247 1.54 0.10 -18.48
N ALA A 248 2.51 0.97 -18.18
CA ALA A 248 3.56 1.35 -19.14
C ALA A 248 4.48 0.16 -19.49
N LEU A 249 4.95 -0.59 -18.48
CA LEU A 249 5.78 -1.78 -18.68
C LEU A 249 5.05 -2.90 -19.45
N SER A 250 3.71 -2.96 -19.40
CA SER A 250 2.91 -3.95 -20.12
C SER A 250 3.11 -3.91 -21.63
N GLN A 251 3.44 -2.72 -22.16
CA GLN A 251 3.65 -2.51 -23.60
C GLN A 251 4.95 -3.14 -24.10
N MET A 252 5.93 -3.33 -23.23
CA MET A 252 7.24 -3.93 -23.55
C MET A 252 7.43 -5.34 -22.97
N LEU A 253 6.73 -5.68 -21.89
CA LEU A 253 6.86 -6.93 -21.15
C LEU A 253 5.50 -7.53 -20.82
N PRO A 254 4.65 -7.85 -21.82
CA PRO A 254 3.29 -8.33 -21.59
C PRO A 254 3.26 -9.58 -20.69
N ASP A 255 4.21 -10.49 -20.84
CA ASP A 255 4.29 -11.76 -20.10
C ASP A 255 4.89 -11.64 -18.68
N ARG A 256 5.19 -10.43 -18.19
CA ARG A 256 5.78 -10.22 -16.84
C ARG A 256 5.00 -9.29 -15.93
N VAL A 257 3.93 -8.69 -16.42
CA VAL A 257 3.15 -7.71 -15.64
C VAL A 257 1.79 -8.26 -15.27
N ILE A 258 1.26 -7.79 -14.14
CA ILE A 258 -0.12 -8.07 -13.73
C ILE A 258 -1.05 -6.99 -14.25
N ALA A 259 -2.34 -7.32 -14.38
CA ALA A 259 -3.40 -6.33 -14.54
C ALA A 259 -3.53 -5.44 -13.29
N ASP A 260 -4.35 -4.40 -13.38
CA ASP A 260 -4.55 -3.49 -12.26
C ASP A 260 -5.26 -4.21 -11.09
N SER A 261 -5.01 -3.77 -9.86
CA SER A 261 -5.48 -4.45 -8.65
C SER A 261 -6.55 -3.64 -7.92
N GLY A 262 -7.63 -4.30 -7.47
CA GLY A 262 -8.65 -3.70 -6.62
C GLY A 262 -8.13 -3.35 -5.22
N SER A 263 -7.04 -4.00 -4.79
CA SER A 263 -6.28 -3.64 -3.58
C SER A 263 -5.37 -2.41 -3.74
N CYS A 264 -5.31 -1.81 -4.94
CA CYS A 264 -4.49 -0.65 -5.25
C CYS A 264 -5.40 0.55 -5.54
N PRO A 265 -5.50 1.55 -4.64
CA PRO A 265 -4.78 1.69 -3.39
C PRO A 265 -5.32 0.79 -2.27
N GLY A 266 -4.54 0.68 -1.20
CA GLY A 266 -4.95 -0.11 -0.03
C GLY A 266 -6.11 0.58 0.69
N LEU A 267 -7.27 -0.05 0.67
CA LEU A 267 -8.51 0.44 1.27
C LEU A 267 -8.46 0.28 2.80
N ARG A 268 -8.69 1.36 3.55
CA ARG A 268 -8.59 1.33 5.03
C ARG A 268 -9.77 2.01 5.70
N ILE A 269 -10.11 1.49 6.89
CA ILE A 269 -11.07 2.09 7.82
C ILE A 269 -10.37 2.27 9.16
N ALA A 270 -10.17 3.51 9.56
CA ALA A 270 -9.65 3.86 10.88
C ALA A 270 -10.82 4.09 11.83
N CYS A 271 -10.78 3.47 13.00
CA CYS A 271 -11.88 3.42 13.96
C CYS A 271 -11.40 3.96 15.30
N TYR A 272 -12.11 4.93 15.85
CA TYR A 272 -11.75 5.61 17.09
C TYR A 272 -12.98 5.69 18.01
N GLY A 273 -12.81 5.24 19.25
CA GLY A 273 -13.91 5.26 20.21
C GLY A 273 -13.47 4.84 21.61
N THR A 274 -14.46 4.47 22.40
CA THR A 274 -14.30 3.99 23.78
C THR A 274 -14.69 2.51 23.84
N GLY A 275 -13.84 1.68 24.44
CA GLY A 275 -14.09 0.26 24.66
C GLY A 275 -15.12 0.03 25.77
N ARG A 276 -15.56 -1.21 25.91
CA ARG A 276 -16.48 -1.62 27.01
C ARG A 276 -15.85 -1.49 28.39
N ASP A 277 -14.52 -1.51 28.46
CA ASP A 277 -13.73 -1.30 29.68
C ASP A 277 -13.49 0.18 30.00
N GLY A 278 -14.07 1.09 29.22
CA GLY A 278 -13.91 2.54 29.35
C GLY A 278 -12.60 3.10 28.77
N ARG A 279 -11.73 2.26 28.20
CA ARG A 279 -10.46 2.69 27.60
C ARG A 279 -10.66 3.17 26.17
N ARG A 280 -9.85 4.14 25.72
CA ARG A 280 -9.85 4.53 24.30
C ARG A 280 -9.25 3.42 23.45
N PHE A 281 -9.81 3.21 22.27
CA PHE A 281 -9.21 2.35 21.24
C PHE A 281 -8.99 3.13 19.95
N ALA A 282 -7.98 2.71 19.20
CA ALA A 282 -7.70 3.15 17.85
C ALA A 282 -7.38 1.89 17.03
N GLN A 283 -8.23 1.56 16.07
CA GLN A 283 -8.08 0.35 15.26
C GLN A 283 -8.05 0.72 13.78
N LEU A 284 -7.06 0.21 13.04
CA LEU A 284 -7.01 0.34 11.60
C LEU A 284 -7.37 -1.01 10.96
N LEU A 285 -8.52 -1.06 10.28
CA LEU A 285 -8.93 -2.23 9.53
C LEU A 285 -8.22 -2.24 8.17
N PHE A 286 -7.55 -3.37 7.90
CA PHE A 286 -6.77 -3.60 6.68
C PHE A 286 -7.19 -4.88 5.89
N PRO A 287 -8.49 -5.05 5.58
CA PRO A 287 -8.92 -6.03 4.57
C PRO A 287 -8.52 -5.58 3.16
N ASN A 288 -8.21 -6.54 2.30
CA ASN A 288 -7.68 -6.31 0.96
C ASN A 288 -8.70 -6.66 -0.14
N GLY A 289 -8.64 -5.98 -1.27
CA GLY A 289 -9.35 -6.38 -2.49
C GLY A 289 -8.67 -7.54 -3.23
N GLY A 290 -8.99 -7.68 -4.50
CA GLY A 290 -8.34 -8.63 -5.40
C GLY A 290 -7.09 -8.06 -6.07
N MET A 291 -6.04 -8.87 -6.22
CA MET A 291 -4.93 -8.57 -7.13
C MET A 291 -5.35 -8.71 -8.58
N GLY A 292 -4.77 -7.93 -9.48
CA GLY A 292 -4.95 -8.12 -10.92
C GLY A 292 -4.44 -9.48 -11.40
N ALA A 293 -5.05 -9.97 -12.47
CA ALA A 293 -4.66 -11.22 -13.10
C ALA A 293 -3.21 -11.17 -13.61
N ARG A 294 -2.52 -12.31 -13.52
CA ARG A 294 -1.16 -12.49 -14.06
C ARG A 294 -1.27 -13.01 -15.50
N PRO A 295 -0.19 -12.93 -16.30
CA PRO A 295 -0.23 -13.36 -17.71
C PRO A 295 -0.59 -14.84 -17.89
N HIS A 296 -0.24 -15.67 -16.90
CA HIS A 296 -0.40 -17.12 -16.95
C HIS A 296 -1.20 -17.70 -15.78
N LEU A 297 -1.69 -16.87 -14.85
CA LEU A 297 -2.41 -17.32 -13.65
C LEU A 297 -3.45 -16.27 -13.25
N ASP A 298 -4.54 -16.72 -12.63
CA ASP A 298 -5.51 -15.81 -12.01
C ASP A 298 -4.86 -14.89 -10.96
N GLY A 299 -5.50 -13.76 -10.70
CA GLY A 299 -5.12 -12.86 -9.62
C GLY A 299 -5.40 -13.48 -8.25
N LEU A 300 -4.61 -13.09 -7.25
CA LEU A 300 -4.81 -13.54 -5.88
C LEU A 300 -6.01 -12.81 -5.25
N SER A 301 -7.03 -13.56 -4.83
CA SER A 301 -8.20 -13.01 -4.12
C SER A 301 -7.83 -12.47 -2.75
N CYS A 302 -8.48 -11.39 -2.30
CA CYS A 302 -8.32 -10.82 -0.96
C CYS A 302 -6.87 -10.57 -0.52
N THR A 303 -6.00 -10.23 -1.47
CA THR A 303 -4.55 -10.10 -1.27
C THR A 303 -4.12 -8.67 -1.54
N GLY A 304 -3.37 -8.10 -0.60
CA GLY A 304 -2.89 -6.72 -0.68
C GLY A 304 -1.86 -6.53 -1.80
N PHE A 305 -1.98 -5.43 -2.53
CA PHE A 305 -1.01 -4.96 -3.52
C PHE A 305 -1.05 -3.44 -3.58
N PRO A 306 0.06 -2.72 -3.77
CA PRO A 306 1.46 -3.16 -3.77
C PRO A 306 2.05 -3.46 -2.37
N THR A 307 1.23 -3.37 -1.32
CA THR A 307 1.61 -3.72 0.06
C THR A 307 1.76 -5.23 0.27
N ASN A 308 2.62 -5.64 1.19
CA ASN A 308 2.76 -7.04 1.63
C ASN A 308 2.07 -7.30 2.99
N ALA A 309 1.26 -6.36 3.48
CA ALA A 309 0.55 -6.50 4.74
C ALA A 309 -0.60 -7.52 4.61
N GLY A 310 -0.56 -8.55 5.45
CA GLY A 310 -1.66 -9.49 5.62
C GLY A 310 -2.84 -8.86 6.36
N SER A 311 -4.02 -9.44 6.20
CA SER A 311 -5.19 -9.05 7.00
C SER A 311 -5.17 -9.80 8.33
N ALA A 312 -5.42 -9.09 9.44
CA ALA A 312 -5.47 -9.74 10.75
C ALA A 312 -6.66 -10.72 10.85
N ALA A 313 -6.51 -11.71 11.73
CA ALA A 313 -7.57 -12.63 12.08
C ALA A 313 -8.73 -11.89 12.75
N VAL A 314 -9.97 -12.33 12.49
CA VAL A 314 -11.19 -11.72 13.07
C VAL A 314 -11.11 -11.72 14.59
N GLU A 315 -10.78 -12.87 15.20
CA GLU A 315 -10.68 -13.02 16.66
C GLU A 315 -9.67 -12.05 17.30
N VAL A 316 -8.56 -11.76 16.60
CA VAL A 316 -7.57 -10.78 17.07
C VAL A 316 -8.13 -9.36 17.03
N MET A 317 -8.88 -9.02 15.98
CA MET A 317 -9.52 -7.70 15.86
C MET A 317 -10.62 -7.50 16.91
N GLU A 318 -11.48 -8.51 17.12
CA GLU A 318 -12.55 -8.47 18.14
C GLU A 318 -12.00 -8.48 19.58
N GLY A 319 -10.84 -9.11 19.80
CA GLY A 319 -10.13 -9.06 21.08
C GLY A 319 -9.47 -7.71 21.37
N ALA A 320 -9.09 -6.95 20.34
CA ALA A 320 -8.36 -5.69 20.47
C ALA A 320 -9.26 -4.45 20.53
N ALA A 321 -10.45 -4.51 19.95
CA ALA A 321 -11.40 -3.40 19.88
C ALA A 321 -12.85 -3.94 20.00
N PRO A 322 -13.83 -3.12 20.43
CA PRO A 322 -15.22 -3.53 20.55
C PRO A 322 -15.89 -3.65 19.17
N ILE A 323 -15.36 -4.50 18.31
CA ILE A 323 -15.83 -4.77 16.95
C ILE A 323 -16.44 -6.17 16.94
N VAL A 324 -17.52 -6.35 16.20
CA VAL A 324 -18.12 -7.66 15.94
C VAL A 324 -18.25 -7.84 14.44
N PHE A 325 -17.61 -8.87 13.90
CA PHE A 325 -17.71 -9.24 12.49
C PHE A 325 -18.82 -10.27 12.29
N TRP A 326 -19.81 -9.91 11.49
CA TRP A 326 -20.91 -10.78 11.13
C TRP A 326 -20.63 -11.59 9.87
N GLU A 327 -19.83 -11.03 8.98
CA GLU A 327 -19.60 -11.59 7.66
C GLU A 327 -18.20 -11.24 7.18
N ARG A 328 -17.49 -12.22 6.63
CA ARG A 328 -16.25 -12.02 5.87
C ARG A 328 -16.13 -13.12 4.82
N GLN A 329 -16.44 -12.80 3.58
CA GLN A 329 -16.47 -13.77 2.49
C GLN A 329 -15.96 -13.18 1.17
N TYR A 330 -15.64 -14.04 0.21
CA TYR A 330 -15.39 -13.59 -1.16
C TYR A 330 -16.63 -12.90 -1.73
N LEU A 331 -16.39 -11.84 -2.49
CA LEU A 331 -17.46 -11.21 -3.26
C LEU A 331 -17.56 -11.92 -4.61
N VAL A 332 -18.59 -12.75 -4.78
CA VAL A 332 -18.86 -13.49 -6.03
C VAL A 332 -18.91 -12.52 -7.22
N ASP A 333 -18.38 -12.94 -8.37
CA ASP A 333 -18.30 -12.14 -9.61
C ASP A 333 -17.45 -10.86 -9.53
N SER A 334 -16.73 -10.62 -8.42
CA SER A 334 -15.96 -9.38 -8.27
C SER A 334 -14.65 -9.34 -9.05
N GLY A 335 -14.05 -10.51 -9.32
CA GLY A 335 -12.80 -10.60 -10.06
C GLY A 335 -13.00 -10.32 -11.54
N GLY A 336 -12.23 -9.39 -12.09
CA GLY A 336 -12.31 -8.96 -13.47
C GLY A 336 -12.20 -10.14 -14.43
N PRO A 337 -13.21 -10.39 -15.28
CA PRO A 337 -13.18 -11.52 -16.19
C PRO A 337 -12.04 -11.43 -17.21
N GLY A 338 -11.41 -12.56 -17.51
CA GLY A 338 -10.39 -12.66 -18.54
C GLY A 338 -10.01 -14.11 -18.81
N ARG A 339 -9.09 -14.33 -19.75
CA ARG A 339 -8.45 -15.65 -19.91
C ARG A 339 -7.89 -16.10 -18.56
N GLN A 340 -7.24 -15.17 -17.87
CA GLN A 340 -6.96 -15.23 -16.44
C GLN A 340 -7.86 -14.22 -15.72
N ARG A 341 -8.59 -14.68 -14.69
CA ARG A 341 -9.52 -13.87 -13.90
C ARG A 341 -8.75 -13.05 -12.87
N GLY A 342 -9.14 -11.79 -12.66
CA GLY A 342 -8.63 -11.00 -11.54
C GLY A 342 -9.01 -11.63 -10.20
N GLY A 343 -8.23 -11.40 -9.15
CA GLY A 343 -8.56 -11.88 -7.80
C GLY A 343 -9.90 -11.31 -7.35
N LEU A 344 -10.66 -12.11 -6.59
CA LEU A 344 -11.90 -11.63 -6.00
C LEU A 344 -11.61 -10.60 -4.90
N GLY A 345 -12.48 -9.61 -4.80
CA GLY A 345 -12.63 -8.80 -3.60
C GLY A 345 -13.32 -9.57 -2.47
N GLN A 346 -13.65 -8.86 -1.40
CA GLN A 346 -14.38 -9.42 -0.27
C GLN A 346 -15.55 -8.55 0.14
N ARG A 347 -16.55 -9.19 0.72
CA ARG A 347 -17.61 -8.53 1.47
C ARG A 347 -17.33 -8.71 2.96
N VAL A 348 -17.33 -7.60 3.69
CA VAL A 348 -17.12 -7.58 5.14
C VAL A 348 -18.26 -6.82 5.78
N VAL A 349 -18.90 -7.42 6.79
CA VAL A 349 -19.97 -6.79 7.57
C VAL A 349 -19.57 -6.79 9.03
N PHE A 350 -19.52 -5.62 9.64
CA PHE A 350 -19.20 -5.48 11.05
C PHE A 350 -19.97 -4.34 11.71
N GLU A 351 -20.07 -4.39 13.03
CA GLU A 351 -20.60 -3.30 13.87
C GLU A 351 -19.67 -3.05 15.05
N PHE A 352 -19.89 -1.95 15.75
CA PHE A 352 -19.19 -1.67 17.00
C PHE A 352 -20.08 -1.98 18.19
N ALA A 353 -19.57 -2.81 19.09
CA ALA A 353 -20.19 -3.11 20.36
C ALA A 353 -19.63 -2.22 21.48
N SER A 354 -19.45 -0.94 21.15
CA SER A 354 -19.00 0.17 22.00
C SER A 354 -20.18 0.75 22.80
N PRO A 355 -19.97 1.27 24.02
CA PRO A 355 -21.02 1.97 24.78
C PRO A 355 -21.37 3.34 24.19
N GLU A 356 -20.52 3.90 23.33
CA GLU A 356 -20.68 5.22 22.70
C GLU A 356 -20.56 5.10 21.17
N PRO A 357 -21.09 6.07 20.39
CA PRO A 357 -20.86 6.14 18.95
C PRO A 357 -19.37 6.11 18.59
N VAL A 358 -19.04 5.42 17.51
CA VAL A 358 -17.65 5.26 17.04
C VAL A 358 -17.41 6.14 15.83
N VAL A 359 -16.30 6.87 15.85
CA VAL A 359 -15.86 7.63 14.69
C VAL A 359 -15.10 6.71 13.75
N ILE A 360 -15.53 6.66 12.50
CA ILE A 360 -14.78 6.02 11.43
C ILE A 360 -14.19 7.07 10.49
N SER A 361 -13.00 6.78 9.97
CA SER A 361 -12.44 7.47 8.81
C SER A 361 -12.15 6.47 7.71
N THR A 362 -12.62 6.78 6.51
CA THR A 362 -12.58 5.90 5.35
C THR A 362 -11.63 6.47 4.31
N THR A 363 -10.88 5.59 3.68
CA THR A 363 -9.89 5.92 2.66
C THR A 363 -10.03 4.96 1.47
N PHE A 364 -11.22 4.97 0.88
CA PHE A 364 -11.60 4.10 -0.22
C PHE A 364 -11.44 4.77 -1.57
N ASP A 365 -11.13 3.95 -2.56
CA ASP A 365 -11.05 4.27 -3.97
C ASP A 365 -11.62 3.08 -4.76
N ARG A 366 -11.58 3.11 -6.09
CA ARG A 366 -12.19 2.09 -6.96
C ARG A 366 -13.72 2.01 -6.84
N ILE A 367 -14.38 3.07 -6.40
CA ILE A 367 -15.85 3.18 -6.41
C ILE A 367 -16.29 3.52 -7.82
N ASP A 368 -15.75 4.61 -8.37
CA ASP A 368 -16.13 5.11 -9.71
C ASP A 368 -15.16 4.59 -10.79
N HIS A 369 -13.89 4.36 -10.43
CA HIS A 369 -12.84 3.89 -11.34
C HIS A 369 -12.30 2.52 -10.90
N PRO A 370 -13.00 1.40 -11.20
CA PRO A 370 -12.57 0.07 -10.79
C PRO A 370 -11.23 -0.34 -11.42
N ALA A 371 -10.64 -1.41 -10.88
CA ALA A 371 -9.38 -1.95 -11.41
C ALA A 371 -9.53 -2.40 -12.86
N VAL A 372 -8.69 -1.86 -13.75
CA VAL A 372 -8.76 -2.14 -15.19
C VAL A 372 -8.09 -3.46 -15.57
N GLY A 373 -8.69 -4.17 -16.53
CA GLY A 373 -8.08 -5.36 -17.13
C GLY A 373 -7.01 -5.00 -18.17
N LEU A 374 -6.23 -6.01 -18.58
CA LEU A 374 -5.20 -5.89 -19.62
C LEU A 374 -5.48 -6.84 -20.79
N PHE A 375 -5.07 -6.41 -21.99
CA PHE A 375 -5.08 -7.22 -23.23
C PHE A 375 -6.43 -7.89 -23.55
N GLY A 376 -7.54 -7.16 -23.34
CA GLY A 376 -8.90 -7.67 -23.54
C GLY A 376 -9.55 -8.31 -22.32
N GLY A 377 -8.84 -8.34 -21.18
CA GLY A 377 -9.44 -8.61 -19.88
C GLY A 377 -10.35 -7.46 -19.44
N LEU A 378 -11.39 -7.78 -18.69
CA LEU A 378 -12.41 -6.85 -18.23
C LEU A 378 -12.08 -6.29 -16.83
N PRO A 379 -12.64 -5.13 -16.47
CA PRO A 379 -12.46 -4.55 -15.14
C PRO A 379 -13.02 -5.44 -14.02
N GLY A 380 -12.45 -5.32 -12.82
CA GLY A 380 -13.02 -5.89 -11.60
C GLY A 380 -14.26 -5.13 -11.11
N ALA A 381 -15.00 -5.71 -10.17
CA ALA A 381 -16.11 -5.02 -9.53
C ALA A 381 -15.61 -3.86 -8.64
N PRO A 382 -16.39 -2.77 -8.53
CA PRO A 382 -16.02 -1.61 -7.74
C PRO A 382 -16.07 -1.89 -6.24
N SER A 383 -15.45 -1.01 -5.46
CA SER A 383 -15.64 -0.96 -4.02
C SER A 383 -16.95 -0.25 -3.66
N ALA A 384 -17.49 -0.55 -2.49
CA ALA A 384 -18.67 0.15 -1.97
C ALA A 384 -18.66 0.16 -0.44
N LEU A 385 -19.22 1.22 0.12
CA LEU A 385 -19.36 1.40 1.56
C LEU A 385 -20.80 1.75 1.89
N LEU A 386 -21.48 0.87 2.63
CA LEU A 386 -22.90 0.98 2.91
C LEU A 386 -23.15 0.94 4.42
N ARG A 387 -23.85 1.94 4.96
CA ARG A 387 -24.42 1.89 6.30
C ARG A 387 -25.73 1.11 6.27
N ASN A 388 -25.85 0.14 7.16
CA ASN A 388 -26.97 -0.79 7.29
C ASN A 388 -27.33 -1.51 5.97
N GLY A 389 -26.37 -1.61 5.04
CA GLY A 389 -26.55 -2.20 3.72
C GLY A 389 -27.39 -1.39 2.73
N VAL A 390 -27.76 -0.14 3.05
CA VAL A 390 -28.68 0.67 2.22
C VAL A 390 -28.13 2.06 1.94
N GLU A 391 -27.68 2.80 2.95
CA GLU A 391 -27.19 4.17 2.77
C GLU A 391 -25.73 4.12 2.30
N THR A 392 -25.44 4.70 1.13
CA THR A 392 -24.08 4.78 0.62
C THR A 392 -23.31 5.88 1.37
N LEU A 393 -22.16 5.52 1.92
CA LEU A 393 -21.24 6.45 2.55
C LEU A 393 -20.16 6.87 1.55
N PRO A 394 -19.61 8.09 1.66
CA PRO A 394 -18.46 8.52 0.88
C PRO A 394 -17.26 7.59 1.08
N GLY A 395 -16.54 7.31 0.00
CA GLY A 395 -15.33 6.48 0.07
C GLY A 395 -14.23 7.10 0.91
N LYS A 396 -14.12 8.43 0.90
CA LYS A 396 -13.13 9.19 1.65
C LYS A 396 -13.80 10.18 2.58
N GLY A 397 -13.39 10.19 3.84
CA GLY A 397 -13.85 11.16 4.83
C GLY A 397 -14.08 10.54 6.20
N ARG A 398 -14.90 11.22 7.01
CA ARG A 398 -15.28 10.77 8.35
C ARG A 398 -16.78 10.64 8.49
N ALA A 399 -17.18 9.61 9.22
CA ALA A 399 -18.55 9.39 9.63
C ALA A 399 -18.59 8.91 11.08
N THR A 400 -19.73 9.08 11.72
CA THR A 400 -20.03 8.44 13.00
C THR A 400 -20.93 7.25 12.73
N LEU A 401 -20.62 6.12 13.37
CA LEU A 401 -21.53 4.97 13.47
C LEU A 401 -22.17 4.96 14.85
N ASP A 402 -23.49 4.98 14.86
CA ASP A 402 -24.28 4.84 16.07
C ASP A 402 -24.37 3.37 16.50
N LEU A 403 -24.81 3.15 17.74
CA LEU A 403 -24.92 1.80 18.30
C LEU A 403 -25.91 0.95 17.49
N GLY A 404 -25.51 -0.27 17.15
CA GLY A 404 -26.31 -1.21 16.38
C GLY A 404 -26.30 -0.95 14.87
N GLU A 405 -25.65 0.11 14.39
CA GLU A 405 -25.42 0.31 12.97
C GLU A 405 -24.34 -0.65 12.45
N ARG A 406 -24.60 -1.23 11.27
CA ARG A 406 -23.66 -2.12 10.58
C ARG A 406 -23.00 -1.40 9.43
N LEU A 407 -21.69 -1.55 9.33
CA LEU A 407 -20.95 -1.19 8.14
C LEU A 407 -20.82 -2.41 7.23
N VAL A 408 -21.31 -2.26 6.01
CA VAL A 408 -21.19 -3.25 4.95
C VAL A 408 -20.19 -2.72 3.94
N VAL A 409 -19.10 -3.47 3.75
CA VAL A 409 -18.00 -3.05 2.91
C VAL A 409 -17.78 -4.05 1.79
N HIS A 410 -17.81 -3.57 0.56
CA HIS A 410 -17.37 -4.31 -0.62
C HIS A 410 -15.97 -3.81 -1.00
N TYR A 411 -15.00 -4.70 -0.98
CA TYR A 411 -13.65 -4.44 -1.47
C TYR A 411 -13.59 -4.80 -2.96
N ALA A 412 -12.95 -3.94 -3.75
CA ALA A 412 -12.88 -4.11 -5.20
C ALA A 412 -12.14 -5.40 -5.61
N GLY A 413 -12.52 -5.98 -6.74
CA GLY A 413 -11.77 -7.06 -7.38
C GLY A 413 -10.64 -6.54 -8.27
N GLY A 414 -9.70 -7.42 -8.62
CA GLY A 414 -8.64 -7.09 -9.59
C GLY A 414 -9.12 -7.15 -11.03
N GLY A 415 -8.42 -6.49 -11.96
CA GLY A 415 -8.69 -6.58 -13.39
C GLY A 415 -8.32 -7.94 -13.98
N GLY A 416 -9.04 -8.36 -15.03
CA GLY A 416 -8.75 -9.58 -15.79
C GLY A 416 -7.60 -9.42 -16.77
N TYR A 417 -7.10 -10.54 -17.31
CA TYR A 417 -6.04 -10.57 -18.30
C TYR A 417 -6.43 -11.44 -19.49
N GLY A 418 -6.39 -10.88 -20.70
CA GLY A 418 -6.78 -11.58 -21.92
C GLY A 418 -8.31 -11.72 -22.09
N PRO A 419 -8.81 -12.06 -23.29
CA PRO A 419 -10.25 -12.20 -23.52
C PRO A 419 -10.90 -13.31 -22.67
N PRO A 420 -12.05 -13.05 -22.00
CA PRO A 420 -12.74 -14.07 -21.18
C PRO A 420 -13.13 -15.34 -21.94
N ALA A 421 -13.44 -15.22 -23.23
CA ALA A 421 -13.81 -16.36 -24.06
C ALA A 421 -12.68 -17.39 -24.26
N GLU A 422 -11.43 -17.00 -24.00
CA GLU A 422 -10.24 -17.87 -24.07
C GLU A 422 -9.93 -18.57 -22.74
N ARG A 423 -10.69 -18.32 -21.67
CA ARG A 423 -10.50 -19.00 -20.38
C ARG A 423 -10.71 -20.50 -20.55
N ASP A 424 -9.82 -21.29 -19.94
CA ASP A 424 -9.93 -22.74 -19.91
C ASP A 424 -11.27 -23.14 -19.28
N ARG A 425 -12.00 -24.02 -19.97
CA ARG A 425 -13.33 -24.51 -19.55
C ARG A 425 -13.27 -25.23 -18.21
N ALA A 426 -12.17 -25.92 -17.91
CA ALA A 426 -11.97 -26.56 -16.62
C ALA A 426 -11.86 -25.54 -15.48
N LEU A 427 -11.22 -24.39 -15.73
CA LEU A 427 -11.13 -23.30 -14.76
C LEU A 427 -12.48 -22.59 -14.55
N VAL A 428 -13.29 -22.44 -15.61
CA VAL A 428 -14.66 -21.89 -15.47
C VAL A 428 -15.53 -22.83 -14.63
N ALA A 429 -15.43 -24.15 -14.85
CA ALA A 429 -16.15 -25.14 -14.06
C ALA A 429 -15.70 -25.15 -12.58
N ASP A 430 -14.40 -24.96 -12.32
CA ASP A 430 -13.86 -24.83 -10.97
C ASP A 430 -14.32 -23.54 -10.29
N ASP A 431 -14.26 -22.40 -10.98
CA ASP A 431 -14.76 -21.13 -10.44
C ASP A 431 -16.26 -21.23 -10.09
N LEU A 432 -17.07 -21.86 -10.94
CA LEU A 432 -18.51 -22.03 -10.70
C LEU A 432 -18.78 -22.96 -9.52
N ARG A 433 -18.07 -24.09 -9.44
CA ARG A 433 -18.20 -25.06 -8.34
C ARG A 433 -17.81 -24.47 -6.99
N ASN A 434 -16.80 -23.60 -6.96
CA ASN A 434 -16.34 -22.93 -5.74
C ASN A 434 -17.06 -21.60 -5.47
N GLU A 435 -18.15 -21.31 -6.19
CA GLU A 435 -18.96 -20.10 -6.04
C GLU A 435 -18.13 -18.80 -6.18
N LEU A 436 -17.06 -18.84 -6.97
CA LEU A 436 -16.24 -17.68 -7.29
C LEU A 436 -16.88 -16.82 -8.38
N ILE A 437 -17.64 -17.47 -9.26
CA ILE A 437 -18.49 -16.84 -10.28
C ILE A 437 -19.92 -17.40 -10.19
N SER A 438 -20.90 -16.60 -10.60
CA SER A 438 -22.29 -17.04 -10.70
C SER A 438 -22.56 -17.88 -11.96
N PRO A 439 -23.63 -18.70 -11.98
CA PRO A 439 -24.11 -19.36 -13.20
C PRO A 439 -24.45 -18.37 -14.33
N GLU A 440 -24.87 -17.16 -13.99
CA GLU A 440 -25.14 -16.07 -14.93
C GLU A 440 -23.85 -15.59 -15.57
N ALA A 441 -22.81 -15.32 -14.78
CA ALA A 441 -21.50 -14.92 -15.29
C ALA A 441 -20.85 -16.03 -16.13
N ALA A 442 -20.92 -17.29 -15.70
CA ALA A 442 -20.42 -18.44 -16.46
C ALA A 442 -21.01 -18.49 -17.88
N ARG A 443 -22.33 -18.29 -18.01
CA ARG A 443 -23.03 -18.29 -19.30
C ARG A 443 -22.77 -17.02 -20.11
N ALA A 444 -22.97 -15.85 -19.52
CA ALA A 444 -22.97 -14.58 -20.25
C ALA A 444 -21.56 -14.12 -20.63
N ILE A 445 -20.59 -14.31 -19.73
CA ILE A 445 -19.23 -13.76 -19.88
C ILE A 445 -18.30 -14.81 -20.50
N TYR A 446 -18.31 -16.02 -19.93
CA TYR A 446 -17.39 -17.08 -20.36
C TYR A 446 -17.99 -17.96 -21.47
N ARG A 447 -19.30 -17.86 -21.77
CA ARG A 447 -20.00 -18.75 -22.73
C ARG A 447 -19.87 -20.22 -22.34
N TYR A 448 -19.96 -20.49 -21.04
CA TYR A 448 -19.91 -21.83 -20.48
C TYR A 448 -21.33 -22.30 -20.16
N GLU A 449 -21.72 -23.44 -20.73
CA GLU A 449 -22.94 -24.15 -20.39
C GLU A 449 -22.55 -25.48 -19.75
N GLU A 450 -23.10 -25.76 -18.58
CA GLU A 450 -22.86 -27.01 -17.89
C GLU A 450 -23.59 -28.14 -18.64
N THR A 451 -22.84 -29.02 -19.29
CA THR A 451 -23.41 -30.23 -19.89
C THR A 451 -24.01 -31.08 -18.79
N ARG A 452 -25.35 -31.15 -18.72
CA ARG A 452 -26.06 -32.12 -17.88
C ARG A 452 -25.67 -33.53 -18.31
N SER A 453 -24.83 -34.19 -17.52
CA SER A 453 -24.54 -35.63 -17.63
C SER A 453 -25.58 -36.45 -16.89
#